data_AF-A0A662T3W8-F1
#
_entry.id   AF-A0A662T3W8-F1
#
_cell.length_a   1.000
_cell.length_b   1.000
_cell.length_c   1.000
_cell.angle_alpha   90.00
_cell.angle_beta   90.00
_cell.angle_gamma   90.00
#
_symmetry.space_group_name_H-M   'P 1'
#
loop_
_entity.id
_entity.type
_entity.pdbx_description
1 polymer ?
#
loop_
_entity_poly.entity_id
_entity_poly.type
_entity_poly.pdbx_seq_one_letter_code
_entity_poly.pdbx_strand_id
1 'polypeptide(L)'
;MRKRQDDKWIRIMTALSSVIPIYDKANKLISLGKDVRLREDAITETLKDEGTVLDAGCGLGKMSELIFLKTNVREVVLMDPLKAML
;
A
#
# COMPACT_ATOMS: atom_id res chain seq x y z
N MET A 1 -8.26 7.44 31.45
CA MET A 1 -8.35 7.96 30.06
C MET A 1 -7.97 6.94 28.97
N ARG A 2 -7.32 5.82 29.26
CA ARG A 2 -6.85 4.82 28.28
C ARG A 2 -7.94 4.08 27.47
N LYS A 3 -9.05 3.67 28.10
CA LYS A 3 -10.13 2.90 27.45
C LYS A 3 -10.68 3.50 26.14
N ARG A 4 -10.79 4.84 26.03
CA ARG A 4 -11.36 5.51 24.85
C ARG A 4 -10.46 5.49 23.61
N GLN A 5 -9.16 5.28 23.79
CA GLN A 5 -8.20 5.26 22.69
C GLN A 5 -8.16 3.86 22.04
N ASP A 6 -8.23 2.82 22.87
CA ASP A 6 -8.28 1.42 22.44
C ASP A 6 -9.52 1.16 21.59
N ASP A 7 -10.69 1.70 21.98
CA ASP A 7 -11.94 1.57 21.21
C ASP A 7 -11.87 2.24 19.83
N LYS A 8 -11.17 3.39 19.71
CA LYS A 8 -11.00 4.08 18.42
C LYS A 8 -10.08 3.29 17.50
N TRP A 9 -8.99 2.74 18.03
CA TRP A 9 -8.05 1.95 17.25
C TRP A 9 -8.70 0.68 16.72
N ILE A 10 -9.47 -0.03 17.56
CA ILE A 10 -10.24 -1.21 17.15
C ILE A 10 -11.16 -0.86 15.98
N ARG A 11 -11.90 0.26 16.06
CA ARG A 11 -12.79 0.70 14.96
C ARG A 11 -12.05 0.96 13.66
N ILE A 12 -10.87 1.57 13.71
CA ILE A 12 -10.02 1.81 12.53
C ILE A 12 -9.59 0.47 11.94
N MET A 13 -9.07 -0.44 12.76
CA MET A 13 -8.63 -1.76 12.31
C MET A 13 -9.77 -2.59 11.69
N THR A 14 -10.96 -2.54 12.29
CA THR A 14 -12.17 -3.19 11.74
C THR A 14 -12.56 -2.59 10.39
N ALA A 15 -12.56 -1.26 10.28
CA ALA A 15 -12.90 -0.58 9.03
C ALA A 15 -11.90 -0.94 7.92
N LEU A 16 -10.59 -0.87 8.20
CA LEU A 16 -9.55 -1.27 7.25
C LEU A 16 -9.74 -2.72 6.79
N SER A 17 -9.91 -3.65 7.74
CA SER A 17 -10.13 -5.08 7.46
C SER A 17 -11.34 -5.33 6.56
N SER A 18 -12.42 -4.57 6.73
CA SER A 18 -13.64 -4.73 5.94
C SER A 18 -13.50 -4.31 4.47
N VAL A 19 -12.53 -3.43 4.16
CA VAL A 19 -12.33 -2.90 2.81
C VAL A 19 -11.39 -3.78 1.98
N ILE A 20 -10.45 -4.50 2.62
CA ILE A 20 -9.44 -5.34 1.95
C ILE A 20 -10.04 -6.22 0.83
N PRO A 21 -11.14 -6.98 1.04
CA PRO A 21 -11.62 -7.93 0.03
C PRO A 21 -12.07 -7.29 -1.29
N ILE A 22 -12.39 -5.99 -1.26
CA ILE A 22 -12.89 -5.24 -2.42
C ILE A 22 -11.93 -4.15 -2.88
N TYR A 23 -10.81 -3.95 -2.19
CA TYR A 23 -9.92 -2.81 -2.40
C TYR A 23 -9.37 -2.75 -3.83
N ASP A 24 -8.90 -3.88 -4.35
CA ASP A 24 -8.38 -3.96 -5.72
C ASP A 24 -9.43 -3.61 -6.77
N LYS A 25 -10.65 -4.12 -6.58
CA LYS A 25 -11.77 -3.83 -7.47
C LYS A 25 -12.16 -2.36 -7.41
N ALA A 26 -12.17 -1.77 -6.21
CA ALA A 26 -12.42 -0.36 -6.01
C ALA A 26 -11.35 0.50 -6.70
N ASN A 27 -10.06 0.18 -6.52
CA ASN A 27 -8.95 0.88 -7.17
C ASN A 27 -9.04 0.85 -8.69
N LYS A 28 -9.36 -0.32 -9.26
CA LYS A 28 -9.57 -0.45 -10.71
C LYS A 28 -10.75 0.41 -11.19
N LEU A 29 -11.84 0.48 -10.43
CA LEU A 29 -13.00 1.29 -10.78
C LEU A 29 -12.68 2.79 -10.74
N ILE A 30 -12.13 3.29 -9.62
CA ILE A 30 -11.87 4.72 -9.42
C ILE A 30 -10.78 5.25 -10.36
N SER A 31 -9.86 4.39 -10.78
CA SER A 31 -8.82 4.72 -11.76
C SER A 31 -9.28 4.60 -13.21
N LEU A 32 -10.56 4.25 -13.45
CA LEU A 32 -11.10 3.95 -14.79
C LEU A 32 -10.27 2.87 -15.51
N GLY A 33 -9.82 1.86 -14.76
CA GLY A 33 -9.02 0.75 -15.26
C GLY A 33 -7.54 1.05 -15.45
N LYS A 34 -7.05 2.21 -14.99
CA LYS A 34 -5.64 2.64 -15.15
C LYS A 34 -4.80 2.47 -13.89
N ASP A 35 -5.26 1.71 -12.90
CA ASP A 35 -4.60 1.59 -11.60
C ASP A 35 -3.15 1.10 -11.69
N VAL A 36 -2.85 0.16 -12.59
CA VAL A 36 -1.46 -0.31 -12.79
C VAL A 36 -0.61 0.79 -13.43
N ARG A 37 -1.08 1.39 -14.52
CA ARG A 37 -0.35 2.45 -15.22
C ARG A 37 -0.07 3.65 -14.31
N LEU A 38 -1.04 4.08 -13.51
CA LEU A 38 -0.86 5.19 -12.57
C LEU A 38 0.21 4.87 -11.51
N ARG A 39 0.34 3.61 -11.08
CA ARG A 39 1.42 3.19 -10.16
C ARG A 39 2.77 3.21 -10.87
N GLU A 40 2.85 2.69 -12.10
CA GLU A 40 4.08 2.71 -12.89
C GLU A 40 4.56 4.15 -13.17
N ASP A 41 3.65 5.03 -13.60
CA ASP A 41 3.94 6.44 -13.83
C ASP A 41 4.45 7.08 -12.52
N ALA A 42 3.75 6.87 -11.39
CA ALA A 42 4.18 7.38 -10.09
C ALA A 42 5.58 6.88 -9.68
N ILE A 43 5.88 5.59 -9.86
CA ILE A 43 7.19 5.00 -9.54
C ILE A 43 8.28 5.64 -10.41
N THR A 44 8.09 5.63 -11.72
CA THR A 44 9.13 6.06 -12.67
C THR A 44 9.40 7.56 -12.61
N GLU A 45 8.41 8.38 -12.26
CA GLU A 45 8.57 9.82 -12.10
C GLU A 45 9.25 10.21 -10.77
N THR A 46 9.07 9.41 -9.72
CA THR A 46 9.53 9.74 -8.35
C THR A 46 10.81 9.03 -7.94
N LEU A 47 10.94 7.73 -8.23
CA LEU A 47 12.06 6.91 -7.79
C LEU A 47 13.17 6.95 -8.84
N LYS A 48 14.18 7.79 -8.59
CA LYS A 48 15.38 7.92 -9.44
C LYS A 48 16.62 7.28 -8.83
N ASP A 49 16.54 6.85 -7.57
CA ASP A 49 17.69 6.39 -6.79
C ASP A 49 17.67 4.89 -6.54
N GLU A 50 18.87 4.30 -6.47
CA GLU A 50 19.11 2.90 -6.12
C GLU A 50 19.10 2.69 -4.59
N GLY A 51 18.30 3.46 -3.85
CA GLY A 51 18.29 3.48 -2.39
C GLY A 51 17.40 2.42 -1.75
N THR A 52 17.04 2.66 -0.49
CA THR A 52 15.98 1.93 0.23
C THR A 52 14.66 2.69 0.11
N VAL A 53 13.58 1.99 -0.21
CA VAL A 53 12.21 2.54 -0.29
C VAL A 53 11.36 1.98 0.84
N LEU A 54 10.50 2.81 1.42
CA LEU A 54 9.45 2.38 2.36
C LEU A 54 8.10 2.37 1.64
N ASP A 55 7.48 1.20 1.53
CA ASP A 55 6.09 1.05 1.07
C ASP A 55 5.16 1.05 2.29
N ALA A 56 4.66 2.24 2.65
CA ALA A 56 3.79 2.47 3.80
C ALA A 56 2.32 2.24 3.45
N GLY A 57 1.69 1.27 4.09
CA GLY A 57 0.37 0.74 3.69
C GLY A 57 0.49 -0.17 2.48
N CYS A 58 1.49 -1.07 2.49
CA CYS A 58 1.84 -1.88 1.33
C CYS A 58 0.71 -2.82 0.87
N GLY A 59 -0.25 -3.15 1.74
CA GLY A 59 -1.29 -4.13 1.44
C GLY A 59 -0.68 -5.44 0.95
N LEU A 60 -1.19 -6.00 -0.14
CA LEU A 60 -0.65 -7.21 -0.78
C LEU A 60 0.71 -7.02 -1.49
N GLY A 61 1.33 -5.83 -1.42
CA GLY A 61 2.67 -5.58 -1.97
C GLY A 61 2.73 -5.26 -3.47
N LYS A 62 1.60 -4.94 -4.12
CA LYS A 62 1.57 -4.64 -5.57
C LYS A 62 2.46 -3.48 -5.98
N MET A 63 2.53 -2.44 -5.14
CA MET A 63 3.40 -1.29 -5.40
C MET A 63 4.86 -1.71 -5.28
N SER A 64 5.22 -2.40 -4.20
CA SER A 64 6.55 -2.98 -3.98
C SER A 64 7.00 -3.88 -5.14
N GLU A 65 6.14 -4.75 -5.67
CA GLU A 65 6.45 -5.57 -6.84
C GLU A 65 6.81 -4.70 -8.06
N LEU A 66 6.01 -3.67 -8.35
CA LEU A 66 6.29 -2.76 -9.45
C LEU A 66 7.57 -1.96 -9.24
N ILE A 67 7.89 -1.57 -8.00
CA ILE A 67 9.14 -0.88 -7.66
C ILE A 67 10.34 -1.76 -8.05
N PHE A 68 10.35 -3.03 -7.67
CA PHE A 68 11.44 -3.96 -8.04
C PHE A 68 11.51 -4.22 -9.55
N LEU A 69 10.37 -4.26 -10.24
CA LEU A 69 10.32 -4.54 -11.69
C LEU A 69 10.74 -3.34 -12.55
N LYS A 70 10.59 -2.11 -12.05
CA LYS A 70 10.74 -0.88 -12.85
C LYS A 70 11.92 -0.01 -12.45
N THR A 71 12.58 -0.33 -11.34
CA THR A 71 13.67 0.49 -10.78
C THR A 71 14.82 -0.39 -10.29
N ASN A 72 15.98 0.24 -10.04
CA ASN A 72 17.16 -0.43 -9.48
C ASN A 72 17.27 -0.23 -7.96
N VAL A 73 16.15 -0.11 -7.25
CA VAL A 73 16.20 0.05 -5.78
C VAL A 73 16.88 -1.15 -5.14
N ARG A 74 17.68 -0.89 -4.11
CA ARG A 74 18.41 -1.95 -3.40
C ARG A 74 17.53 -2.70 -2.42
N GLU A 75 16.57 -2.03 -1.82
CA GLU A 75 15.74 -2.59 -0.75
C GLU A 75 14.36 -1.92 -0.74
N VAL A 76 13.33 -2.70 -0.45
CA VAL A 76 11.98 -2.21 -0.16
C VAL A 76 11.55 -2.73 1.20
N VAL A 77 11.27 -1.81 2.12
CA VAL A 77 10.73 -2.09 3.45
C VAL A 77 9.21 -2.02 3.37
N LEU A 78 8.55 -3.11 3.76
CA LEU A 78 7.09 -3.23 3.78
C LEU A 78 6.56 -2.85 5.16
N MET A 79 5.54 -1.99 5.19
CA MET A 79 4.84 -1.63 6.42
C MET A 79 3.34 -1.62 6.20
N ASP A 80 2.60 -2.38 7.02
CA ASP A 80 1.15 -2.34 7.05
C ASP A 80 0.63 -2.49 8.49
N PRO A 81 -0.38 -1.72 8.93
CA PRO A 81 -0.98 -1.90 10.25
C PRO A 81 -1.70 -3.25 10.41
N LEU A 82 -2.13 -3.88 9.30
CA LEU A 82 -2.82 -5.15 9.31
C LEU A 82 -1.82 -6.29 9.16
N LYS A 83 -1.68 -7.10 10.20
CA LYS A 83 -0.80 -8.28 10.17
C LYS A 83 -1.10 -9.24 9.02
N ALA A 84 -2.34 -9.29 8.52
CA ALA A 84 -2.71 -10.14 7.39
C ALA A 84 -2.11 -9.67 6.05
N MET A 85 -1.58 -8.45 5.98
CA MET A 85 -0.99 -7.84 4.79
C MET A 85 0.55 -7.94 4.78
N LEU A 86 1.17 -8.49 5.82
CA LEU A 86 2.62 -8.73 5.94
C LEU A 86 2.90 -10.23 5.96
#